data_AF-A0A8J8JNN6-F1
#
_entry.id   AF-A0A8J8JNN6-F1
#
_cell.length_a   1.000
_cell.length_b   1.000
_cell.length_c   1.000
_cell.angle_alpha   90.00
_cell.angle_beta   90.00
_cell.angle_gamma   90.00
#
_symmetry.space_group_name_H-M   'P 1'
#
loop_
_entity.id
_entity.type
_entity.pdbx_description
1 polymer ?
#
loop_
_entity_poly.entity_id
_entity_poly.type
_entity_poly.pdbx_seq_one_letter_code
_entity_poly.pdbx_strand_id
1 'polypeptide(L)' 'MATTTSTGRTLTLRRVDSVAADATVRHIDQLDEHALELFYAALEGARPLPATGTDLEPGTVVVATEYYRIEAT' A
#
# COMPACT_ATOMS: atom_id res chain seq x y z
N MET A 1 -17.39 -17.14 -17.16
CA MET A 1 -17.39 -15.81 -16.50
C MET A 1 -16.87 -16.02 -15.08
N ALA A 2 -15.59 -15.71 -14.82
CA ALA A 2 -15.04 -15.82 -13.47
C ALA A 2 -15.41 -14.56 -12.71
N THR A 3 -16.41 -14.64 -11.83
CA THR A 3 -16.64 -13.64 -10.80
C THR A 3 -15.59 -13.85 -9.72
N THR A 4 -14.45 -13.19 -9.82
CA THR A 4 -13.52 -13.06 -8.69
C THR A 4 -14.18 -12.12 -7.68
N THR A 5 -14.90 -12.71 -6.72
CA THR A 5 -15.29 -12.01 -5.50
C THR A 5 -14.00 -11.67 -4.75
N SER A 6 -13.40 -10.53 -5.09
CA SER A 6 -12.34 -9.92 -4.30
C SER A 6 -13.00 -9.35 -3.06
N THR A 7 -13.19 -10.19 -2.05
CA THR A 7 -13.63 -9.77 -0.71
C THR A 7 -12.74 -8.61 -0.29
N GLY A 8 -13.34 -7.43 -0.11
CA GLY A 8 -12.67 -6.14 0.04
C GLY A 8 -11.63 -6.17 1.16
N ARG A 9 -10.41 -6.54 0.80
CA ARG A 9 -9.26 -6.52 1.70
C ARG A 9 -8.85 -5.06 1.81
N THR A 10 -8.78 -4.58 3.04
CA THR A 10 -8.27 -3.23 3.30
C THR A 10 -6.83 -3.34 3.72
N LEU A 11 -6.03 -2.42 3.22
CA LEU A 11 -4.61 -2.31 3.53
C LEU A 11 -4.43 -1.07 4.41
N THR A 12 -3.44 -1.10 5.26
CA THR A 12 -3.08 0.01 6.13
C THR A 12 -1.61 0.34 5.91
N LEU A 13 -1.29 1.63 6.04
CA LEU A 13 0.07 2.11 5.97
C LEU A 13 0.65 2.14 7.37
N ARG A 14 1.74 1.40 7.57
CA ARG A 14 2.50 1.44 8.81
C ARG A 14 3.89 1.99 8.55
N ARG A 15 4.20 3.13 9.16
CA ARG A 15 5.57 3.67 9.13
C ARG A 15 6.50 2.69 9.85
N VAL A 16 7.64 2.42 9.23
CA VAL A 16 8.69 1.54 9.75
C VAL A 16 10.03 2.25 9.63
N ASP A 17 10.93 2.06 10.59
CA ASP A 17 12.27 2.64 10.55
C ASP A 17 13.26 1.82 9.68
N SER A 18 12.93 0.55 9.43
CA SER A 18 13.79 -0.38 8.70
C SER A 18 12.97 -1.30 7.80
N VAL A 19 13.48 -1.53 6.60
CA VAL A 19 12.89 -2.45 5.63
C VAL A 19 13.57 -3.82 5.77
N ALA A 20 12.77 -4.87 5.88
CA ALA A 20 13.31 -6.24 5.88
C ALA A 20 13.91 -6.56 4.50
N ALA A 21 15.04 -7.28 4.46
CA ALA A 21 15.72 -7.60 3.21
C ALA A 21 14.88 -8.49 2.27
N ASP A 22 13.92 -9.24 2.83
CA ASP A 22 12.97 -10.09 2.08
C ASP A 22 11.69 -9.33 1.67
N ALA A 23 11.54 -8.07 2.07
CA ALA A 23 10.36 -7.28 1.74
C ALA A 23 10.46 -6.70 0.32
N THR A 24 9.36 -6.74 -0.41
CA THR A 24 9.23 -6.05 -1.69
C THR A 24 9.26 -4.54 -1.45
N VAL A 25 10.24 -3.85 -2.04
CA VAL A 25 10.37 -2.39 -1.92
C VAL A 25 9.90 -1.72 -3.19
N ARG A 26 9.02 -0.72 -3.06
CA ARG A 26 8.50 0.07 -4.17
C ARG A 26 8.66 1.55 -3.87
N HIS A 27 9.11 2.35 -4.82
CA HIS A 27 9.23 3.79 -4.62
C HIS A 27 7.92 4.50 -4.92
N ILE A 28 7.67 5.63 -4.25
CA ILE A 28 6.44 6.41 -4.42
C ILE A 28 6.24 6.87 -5.87
N ASP A 29 7.32 7.15 -6.61
CA ASP A 29 7.27 7.50 -8.04
C ASP A 29 6.89 6.34 -8.96
N GLN A 30 6.93 5.10 -8.47
CA GLN A 30 6.52 3.90 -9.22
C GLN A 30 5.05 3.52 -8.96
N LEU A 31 4.33 4.30 -8.14
CA LEU A 31 2.89 4.14 -7.99
C LEU A 31 2.18 4.88 -9.12
N ASP A 32 1.13 4.25 -9.65
CA ASP A 32 0.18 4.92 -10.53
C ASP A 32 -0.48 6.10 -9.83
N GLU A 33 -0.90 7.10 -10.62
CA GLU A 33 -1.56 8.33 -10.13
C GLU A 33 -2.68 8.04 -9.12
N HIS A 34 -3.52 7.05 -9.40
CA HIS A 34 -4.63 6.64 -8.53
C HIS A 34 -4.13 6.05 -7.20
N ALA A 35 -3.09 5.21 -7.24
CA ALA A 35 -2.51 4.62 -6.04
C ALA A 35 -1.74 5.68 -5.20
N LEU A 36 -1.13 6.65 -5.87
CA LEU A 36 -0.45 7.79 -5.25
C LEU A 36 -1.44 8.71 -4.51
N GLU A 37 -2.57 9.06 -5.12
CA GLU A 37 -3.64 9.83 -4.47
C GLU A 37 -4.17 9.10 -3.23
N LEU A 38 -4.44 7.80 -3.35
CA LEU A 38 -4.88 6.99 -2.22
C LEU A 38 -3.84 6.92 -1.11
N PHE A 39 -2.55 6.80 -1.47
CA PHE A 39 -1.44 6.77 -0.52
C PHE A 39 -1.35 8.08 0.27
N TYR A 40 -1.42 9.24 -0.39
CA TYR A 40 -1.46 10.54 0.30
C TYR A 40 -2.69 10.68 1.19
N ALA A 41 -3.88 10.30 0.69
CA ALA A 41 -5.10 10.33 1.50
C ALA A 41 -5.03 9.42 2.74
N ALA A 42 -4.34 8.29 2.63
CA ALA A 42 -4.09 7.37 3.74
C ALA A 42 -3.09 7.96 4.75
N LEU A 43 -2.06 8.67 4.30
CA LEU A 43 -1.09 9.36 5.17
C LEU A 43 -1.72 10.52 5.93
N GLU A 44 -2.52 11.36 5.27
CA GLU A 44 -3.15 12.52 5.90
C GLU A 44 -4.27 12.13 6.86
N GLY A 45 -5.06 11.10 6.50
CA GLY A 45 -6.26 10.71 7.22
C GLY A 45 -6.12 9.48 8.12
N ALA A 46 -4.94 8.84 8.16
CA ALA A 46 -4.74 7.50 8.75
C ALA A 46 -5.80 6.49 8.27
N ARG A 47 -6.22 6.60 7.01
CA ARG A 47 -7.30 5.78 6.45
C ARG A 47 -6.76 4.53 5.78
N PRO A 48 -7.51 3.41 5.84
CA PRO A 48 -7.15 2.22 5.09
C PRO A 48 -7.26 2.44 3.58
N LEU A 49 -6.31 1.87 2.85
CA LEU A 49 -6.27 1.78 1.40
C LEU A 49 -7.12 0.59 0.93
N PRO A 50 -7.82 0.71 -0.21
CA PRO A 50 -8.41 -0.46 -0.85
C PRO A 50 -7.29 -1.34 -1.43
N ALA A 51 -7.26 -2.65 -1.14
CA ALA A 51 -6.33 -3.56 -1.81
C ALA A 51 -6.68 -3.76 -3.29
N THR A 52 -7.95 -3.59 -3.64
CA THR A 52 -8.46 -3.75 -5.00
C THR A 52 -8.26 -2.44 -5.78
N GLY A 53 -7.61 -2.53 -6.94
CA GLY A 53 -7.35 -1.37 -7.80
C GLY A 53 -6.07 -0.60 -7.46
N THR A 54 -5.27 -1.12 -6.52
CA THR A 54 -3.88 -0.70 -6.30
C THR A 54 -2.97 -1.89 -6.52
N ASP A 55 -1.80 -1.65 -7.08
CA ASP A 55 -0.75 -2.66 -7.28
C ASP A 55 0.08 -2.87 -5.98
N LEU A 56 -0.56 -2.68 -4.83
CA LEU A 56 0.04 -2.73 -3.50
C LEU A 56 -0.36 -4.03 -2.81
N GLU A 57 0.63 -4.85 -2.52
CA GLU A 57 0.47 -6.10 -1.80
C GLU A 57 0.86 -5.98 -0.33
N PRO A 58 0.22 -6.73 0.59
CA PRO A 58 0.63 -6.76 1.98
C PRO A 58 2.06 -7.29 2.12
N GLY A 59 2.89 -6.58 2.88
CA GLY A 59 4.32 -6.84 3.00
C GLY A 59 5.19 -5.93 2.14
N THR A 60 4.63 -5.30 1.10
CA THR A 60 5.33 -4.30 0.30
C THR A 60 5.67 -3.08 1.16
N VAL A 61 6.84 -2.50 0.95
CA VAL A 61 7.27 -1.27 1.59
C VAL A 61 7.37 -0.18 0.54
N VAL A 62 6.57 0.87 0.72
CA VAL A 62 6.59 2.07 -0.11
C VAL A 62 7.61 3.05 0.45
N VAL A 63 8.59 3.42 -0.36
CA VAL A 63 9.62 4.42 -0.06
C VAL A 63 9.14 5.77 -0.53
N ALA A 64 8.88 6.66 0.42
CA ALA A 64 8.56 8.07 0.17
C ALA A 64 9.56 8.94 0.93
N THR A 65 9.09 9.97 1.64
CA THR A 65 9.89 10.67 2.66
C THR A 65 10.36 9.71 3.76
N GLU A 66 9.54 8.71 4.05
CA GLU A 66 9.76 7.67 5.05
C GLU A 66 9.40 6.31 4.47
N TYR A 67 9.71 5.24 5.17
CA TYR A 67 9.35 3.88 4.77
C TYR A 67 7.98 3.50 5.33
N TYR A 68 7.06 3.11 4.45
CA TYR A 68 5.70 2.70 4.82
C TYR A 68 5.42 1.28 4.37
N ARG A 69 5.28 0.37 5.34
CA ARG A 69 4.88 -1.01 5.07
C ARG A 69 3.37 -1.10 4.89
N ILE A 70 2.96 -1.79 3.83
CA ILE A 70 1.59 -2.16 3.58
C ILE A 70 1.23 -3.37 4.46
N GLU A 71 0.23 -3.24 5.32
CA GLU A 71 -0.28 -4.33 6.14
C GLU A 71 -1.76 -4.58 5.80
N ALA A 72 -2.14 -5.83 5.55
CA ALA A 72 -3.55 -6.18 5.39
C ALA A 72 -4.23 -6.27 6.76
N THR A 73 -5.41 -5.66 6.88
CA THR A 73 -6.31 -5.79 8.04
C THR A 73 -7.36 -6.87 7.78
#